data_AF-A0A6V8LAU1-F1
#
_entry.id   AF-A0A6V8LAU1-F1
#
_cell.length_a   1.000
_cell.length_b   1.000
_cell.length_c   1.000
_cell.angle_alpha   90.00
_cell.angle_beta   90.00
_cell.angle_gamma   90.00
#
_symmetry.space_group_name_H-M   'P 1'
#
loop_
_entity.id
_entity.type
_entity.pdbx_description
1 polymer ?
#
loop_
_entity_poly.entity_id
_entity_poly.type
_entity_poly.pdbx_seq_one_letter_code
_entity_poly.pdbx_strand_id
1 'polypeptide(L)'
;MLCEPYLLDPRPDGIHVVWHTELPGSAHFVLVGPGVAEMSDEQARTAPSEGPGWRRFAATTHAMSRTREDQESSVPGRTYAGVTRRAVYRQLAAVTGLPAGRTPYRVVSDGTVTPVYTLAPAVPPDQPVRLLLSSDHQLKPMVPANLAKVAETAGVAFDGVLMAGDLVNAPDRASEWFDSTAEPAFFPTFARILPHSPLFPTIGNHDVMGRWSDTATLDEQFNDPQPDDWDVTTYEELFPVPRSEQGGPRWWSRTIGDVHVISLFVTQVWRPPELTGRGRFQEAREDVDTPDRWGYGQFIFEPVTRGSRQYAFLAAELAATAARRARYRVVMFHHPSHGLGHGSVPPYTDPIPVRRDGTITYDYPLADDHILRDVEPLVSEAGVHLVLNGHSHVWNRFRNAAGVHWLDTSNVGNSYGAFDVTSGLSRGMPPGYVQQGDPGGLTPIVPTLAPLRNADGVPLPYVASNDITVFSLLDSAAGVVRSYRHDTRQPDSPAVLFDEFSLR
;
A
#
# COMPACT_ATOMS: atom_id res chain seq x y z
N MET A 1 18.84 6.10 -15.08
CA MET A 1 17.51 5.71 -14.59
C MET A 1 17.44 6.04 -13.10
N LEU A 2 16.26 6.33 -12.56
CA LEU A 2 16.04 6.62 -11.13
C LEU A 2 15.66 5.38 -10.32
N CYS A 3 15.13 4.35 -10.97
CA CYS A 3 14.76 3.09 -10.32
C CYS A 3 14.92 1.90 -11.30
N GLU A 4 14.96 0.70 -10.74
CA GLU A 4 14.71 -0.53 -11.50
C GLU A 4 13.26 -0.54 -12.04
N PRO A 5 12.99 -1.26 -13.14
CA PRO A 5 11.64 -1.34 -13.68
C PRO A 5 10.71 -2.10 -12.73
N TYR A 6 9.47 -1.66 -12.64
CA TYR A 6 8.40 -2.35 -11.92
C TYR A 6 7.26 -2.69 -12.86
N LEU A 7 6.53 -3.74 -12.49
CA LEU A 7 5.47 -4.33 -13.31
C LEU A 7 4.09 -3.92 -12.79
N LEU A 8 3.17 -3.57 -13.68
CA LEU A 8 1.79 -3.21 -13.32
C LEU A 8 0.76 -3.88 -14.22
N ASP A 9 -0.42 -4.12 -13.64
CA ASP A 9 -1.66 -4.55 -14.31
C ASP A 9 -1.47 -5.59 -15.44
N PRO A 10 -1.04 -6.83 -15.10
CA PRO A 10 -1.00 -7.93 -16.07
C PRO A 10 -2.36 -8.10 -16.76
N ARG A 11 -2.31 -8.31 -18.07
CA ARG A 11 -3.44 -8.53 -18.98
C ARG A 11 -3.35 -9.95 -19.57
N PRO A 12 -4.42 -10.51 -20.17
CA PRO A 12 -4.42 -11.89 -20.66
C PRO A 12 -3.23 -12.28 -21.55
N ASP A 13 -2.69 -11.34 -22.32
CA ASP A 13 -1.53 -11.53 -23.20
C ASP A 13 -0.46 -10.44 -23.03
N GLY A 14 -0.45 -9.70 -21.92
CA GLY A 14 0.39 -8.51 -21.78
C GLY A 14 0.61 -8.04 -20.36
N ILE A 15 1.42 -6.98 -20.19
CA ILE A 15 1.71 -6.34 -18.90
C ILE A 15 2.30 -4.95 -19.16
N HIS A 16 2.21 -4.07 -18.17
CA HIS A 16 2.89 -2.77 -18.22
C HIS A 16 4.23 -2.85 -17.50
N VAL A 17 5.28 -2.34 -18.15
CA VAL A 17 6.62 -2.19 -17.56
C VAL A 17 6.87 -0.70 -17.40
N VAL A 18 7.19 -0.28 -16.17
CA VAL A 18 7.33 1.13 -15.81
C VAL A 18 8.68 1.37 -15.14
N TRP A 19 9.31 2.50 -15.43
CA TRP A 19 10.51 2.98 -14.74
C TRP A 19 10.58 4.51 -14.83
N HIS A 20 11.50 5.11 -14.07
CA HIS A 20 11.63 6.56 -14.01
C HIS A 20 13.01 7.06 -14.43
N THR A 21 13.03 8.26 -15.00
CA THR A 21 14.24 8.98 -15.42
C THR A 21 14.18 10.43 -14.97
N GLU A 22 15.34 11.05 -14.77
CA GLU A 22 15.43 12.48 -14.42
C GLU A 22 15.31 13.39 -15.65
N LEU A 23 15.62 12.85 -16.84
CA LEU A 23 15.48 13.52 -18.13
C LEU A 23 14.40 12.82 -18.95
N PRO A 24 13.70 13.52 -19.85
CA PRO A 24 12.68 12.92 -20.69
C PRO A 24 13.26 11.87 -21.64
N GLY A 25 14.53 12.03 -22.04
CA GLY A 25 15.24 11.12 -22.92
C GLY A 25 14.71 11.07 -24.35
N SER A 26 15.26 10.16 -25.15
CA SER A 26 14.77 9.92 -26.52
C SER A 26 14.70 8.45 -26.90
N ALA A 27 15.30 7.55 -26.11
CA ALA A 27 15.33 6.12 -26.39
C ALA A 27 14.91 5.30 -25.16
N HIS A 28 13.61 4.99 -25.06
CA HIS A 28 13.02 4.19 -23.99
C HIS A 28 12.26 3.01 -24.57
N PHE A 29 12.69 1.79 -24.24
CA PHE A 29 12.02 0.58 -24.71
C PHE A 29 12.32 -0.64 -23.83
N VAL A 30 11.46 -1.64 -23.97
CA VAL A 30 11.59 -2.95 -23.33
C VAL A 30 11.91 -3.98 -24.41
N LEU A 31 12.91 -4.81 -24.18
CA LEU A 31 13.18 -6.02 -24.96
C LEU A 31 12.61 -7.20 -24.21
N VAL A 32 11.80 -8.03 -24.87
CA VAL A 32 11.10 -9.16 -24.24
C VAL A 32 11.24 -10.41 -25.10
N GLY A 33 11.62 -11.53 -24.48
CA GLY A 33 11.69 -12.84 -25.11
C GLY A 33 12.89 -13.68 -24.64
N PRO A 34 12.89 -15.01 -24.89
CA PRO A 34 13.99 -15.89 -24.50
C PRO A 34 15.36 -15.43 -24.99
N GLY A 35 15.46 -14.89 -26.21
CA GLY A 35 16.72 -14.42 -26.79
C GLY A 35 17.32 -13.19 -26.09
N VAL A 36 16.55 -12.50 -25.23
CA VAL A 36 17.02 -11.31 -24.50
C VAL A 36 18.02 -11.68 -23.40
N ALA A 37 17.90 -12.87 -22.80
CA ALA A 37 18.73 -13.29 -21.68
C ALA A 37 20.21 -13.42 -22.05
N GLU A 38 20.51 -13.71 -23.31
CA GLU A 38 21.86 -13.94 -23.83
C GLU A 38 22.47 -12.69 -24.48
N MET A 39 21.71 -11.60 -24.59
CA MET A 39 22.19 -10.37 -25.22
C MET A 39 23.26 -9.67 -24.38
N SER A 40 24.34 -9.24 -25.03
CA SER A 40 25.22 -8.23 -24.44
C SER A 40 24.50 -6.88 -24.34
N ASP A 41 24.99 -5.99 -23.47
CA ASP A 41 24.45 -4.63 -23.33
C ASP A 41 24.51 -3.86 -24.66
N GLU A 42 25.57 -4.06 -25.45
CA GLU A 42 25.72 -3.42 -26.76
C GLU A 42 24.65 -3.89 -27.75
N GLN A 43 24.37 -5.20 -27.78
CA GLN A 43 23.30 -5.76 -28.59
C GLN A 43 21.93 -5.23 -28.14
N ALA A 44 21.68 -5.13 -26.84
CA ALA A 44 20.43 -4.60 -26.31
C ALA A 44 20.23 -3.12 -26.69
N ARG A 45 21.27 -2.27 -26.57
CA ARG A 45 21.20 -0.84 -26.93
C ARG A 45 20.87 -0.61 -28.41
N THR A 46 21.42 -1.45 -29.28
CA THR A 46 21.31 -1.31 -30.74
C THR A 46 20.21 -2.20 -31.34
N ALA A 47 19.44 -2.88 -30.49
CA ALA A 47 18.41 -3.83 -30.89
C ALA A 47 17.37 -3.18 -31.85
N PRO A 48 17.10 -3.79 -33.02
CA PRO A 48 16.01 -3.39 -33.89
C PRO A 48 14.63 -3.61 -33.21
N SER A 49 13.54 -3.38 -33.95
CA SER A 49 12.17 -3.56 -33.41
C SER A 49 11.84 -5.00 -33.00
N GLU A 50 12.51 -5.99 -33.60
CA GLU A 50 12.35 -7.40 -33.29
C GLU A 50 13.57 -8.20 -33.76
N GLY A 51 13.72 -9.41 -33.22
CA GLY A 51 14.72 -10.37 -33.68
C GLY A 51 14.35 -11.79 -33.29
N PRO A 52 15.24 -12.77 -33.55
CA PRO A 52 14.95 -14.17 -33.28
C PRO A 52 14.65 -14.42 -31.81
N GLY A 53 13.38 -14.72 -31.50
CA GLY A 53 12.94 -15.04 -30.14
C GLY A 53 12.84 -13.83 -29.20
N TRP A 54 12.73 -12.60 -29.72
CA TRP A 54 12.48 -11.42 -28.88
C TRP A 54 11.84 -10.26 -29.67
N ARG A 55 11.12 -9.38 -28.98
CA ARG A 55 10.46 -8.19 -29.53
C ARG A 55 10.76 -6.95 -28.69
N ARG A 56 10.77 -5.78 -29.32
CA ARG A 56 10.94 -4.48 -28.68
C ARG A 56 9.60 -3.75 -28.55
N PHE A 57 9.37 -3.17 -27.38
CA PHE A 57 8.19 -2.36 -27.09
C PHE A 57 8.64 -0.96 -26.67
N ALA A 58 8.27 0.06 -27.44
CA ALA A 58 8.56 1.44 -27.10
C ALA A 58 7.79 1.88 -25.85
N ALA A 59 8.40 2.73 -25.03
CA ALA A 59 7.73 3.35 -23.90
C ALA A 59 7.21 4.75 -24.26
N THR A 60 6.11 5.14 -23.62
CA THR A 60 5.63 6.52 -23.59
C THR A 60 6.23 7.24 -22.39
N THR A 61 6.69 8.47 -22.61
CA THR A 61 7.23 9.35 -21.57
C THR A 61 6.14 10.28 -21.04
N HIS A 62 5.98 10.34 -19.72
CA HIS A 62 5.10 11.28 -19.01
C HIS A 62 5.92 12.07 -18.00
N ALA A 63 5.87 13.41 -18.05
CA ALA A 63 6.52 14.25 -17.06
C ALA A 63 5.67 14.29 -15.80
N MET A 64 6.22 13.88 -14.66
CA MET A 64 5.53 14.00 -13.38
C MET A 64 5.35 15.48 -13.04
N SER A 65 4.15 15.82 -12.60
CA SER A 65 3.70 17.20 -12.44
C SER A 65 3.92 17.74 -11.03
N ARG A 66 4.01 16.85 -10.04
CA ARG A 66 3.99 17.21 -8.61
C ARG A 66 5.29 16.90 -7.86
N THR A 67 6.22 16.15 -8.47
CA THR A 67 7.48 15.75 -7.84
C THR A 67 8.38 16.93 -7.52
N ARG A 68 8.73 17.04 -6.24
CA ARG A 68 9.45 18.17 -5.63
C ARG A 68 10.42 17.65 -4.56
N GLU A 69 11.22 18.56 -4.05
CA GLU A 69 12.14 18.38 -2.92
C GLU A 69 12.09 19.67 -2.08
N ASP A 70 12.51 19.58 -0.83
CA ASP A 70 12.55 20.66 0.16
C ASP A 70 13.72 20.46 1.14
N GLN A 71 13.81 21.27 2.18
CA GLN A 71 14.93 21.25 3.12
C GLN A 71 15.08 19.91 3.87
N GLU A 72 13.98 19.17 4.04
CA GLU A 72 13.96 17.84 4.68
C GLU A 72 14.33 16.71 3.69
N SER A 73 14.46 17.02 2.41
CA SER A 73 14.81 16.04 1.38
C SER A 73 16.29 15.67 1.44
N SER A 74 16.56 14.36 1.43
CA SER A 74 17.90 13.81 1.55
C SER A 74 18.39 13.19 0.24
N VAL A 75 18.96 14.00 -0.65
CA VAL A 75 19.39 13.57 -1.99
C VAL A 75 20.93 13.57 -2.10
N PRO A 76 21.56 12.56 -2.73
CA PRO A 76 23.01 12.51 -2.90
C PRO A 76 23.58 13.77 -3.56
N GLY A 77 24.41 14.52 -2.84
CA GLY A 77 25.10 15.69 -3.35
C GLY A 77 24.21 16.89 -3.68
N ARG A 78 22.95 16.90 -3.22
CA ARG A 78 22.03 18.03 -3.41
C ARG A 78 21.44 18.47 -2.08
N THR A 79 21.22 19.77 -1.96
CA THR A 79 20.56 20.39 -0.81
C THR A 79 19.57 21.40 -1.34
N TYR A 80 18.44 21.54 -0.66
CA TYR A 80 17.36 22.43 -1.09
C TYR A 80 17.13 23.47 0.00
N ALA A 81 17.00 24.74 -0.38
CA ALA A 81 16.73 25.83 0.56
C ALA A 81 15.22 26.07 0.79
N GLY A 82 14.38 25.38 0.02
CA GLY A 82 12.93 25.53 -0.04
C GLY A 82 12.34 24.58 -1.08
N VAL A 83 11.01 24.55 -1.17
CA VAL A 83 10.30 23.70 -2.13
C VAL A 83 10.79 24.00 -3.55
N THR A 84 11.32 22.96 -4.18
CA THR A 84 11.95 23.02 -5.48
C THR A 84 11.44 21.87 -6.32
N ARG A 85 11.03 22.14 -7.56
CA ARG A 85 10.61 21.07 -8.49
C ARG A 85 11.76 20.10 -8.75
N ARG A 86 11.49 18.79 -8.65
CA ARG A 86 12.39 17.74 -9.12
C ARG A 86 11.85 17.16 -10.42
N ALA A 87 12.63 17.26 -11.48
CA ALA A 87 12.28 16.66 -12.75
C ALA A 87 12.29 15.13 -12.62
N VAL A 88 11.12 14.53 -12.84
CA VAL A 88 10.94 13.08 -12.90
C VAL A 88 10.03 12.78 -14.09
N TYR A 89 10.42 11.78 -14.87
CA TYR A 89 9.67 11.32 -16.04
C TYR A 89 9.37 9.83 -15.88
N ARG A 90 8.10 9.47 -15.96
CA ARG A 90 7.65 8.07 -16.02
C ARG A 90 7.76 7.57 -17.46
N GLN A 91 8.44 6.45 -17.62
CA GLN A 91 8.49 5.70 -18.86
C GLN A 91 7.58 4.48 -18.71
N LEU A 92 6.61 4.31 -19.59
CA LEU A 92 5.64 3.22 -19.54
C LEU A 92 5.57 2.52 -20.89
N ALA A 93 5.89 1.23 -20.91
CA ALA A 93 5.74 0.37 -22.08
C ALA A 93 4.61 -0.65 -21.85
N ALA A 94 3.67 -0.69 -22.80
CA ALA A 94 2.65 -1.73 -22.86
C ALA A 94 3.20 -2.93 -23.66
N VAL A 95 3.52 -4.01 -22.96
CA VAL A 95 4.01 -5.26 -23.57
C VAL A 95 2.82 -6.14 -23.90
N THR A 96 2.76 -6.68 -25.12
CA THR A 96 1.63 -7.48 -25.63
C THR A 96 2.08 -8.71 -26.42
N GLY A 97 1.19 -9.69 -26.56
CA GLY A 97 1.49 -10.97 -27.22
C GLY A 97 2.49 -11.83 -26.44
N LEU A 98 2.45 -11.77 -25.10
CA LEU A 98 3.25 -12.63 -24.23
C LEU A 98 2.74 -14.08 -24.27
N PRO A 99 3.65 -15.06 -24.27
CA PRO A 99 3.27 -16.45 -24.05
C PRO A 99 2.82 -16.64 -22.60
N ALA A 100 2.13 -17.77 -22.35
CA ALA A 100 1.88 -18.20 -20.97
C ALA A 100 3.20 -18.45 -20.23
N GLY A 101 3.26 -18.02 -18.97
CA GLY A 101 4.44 -18.18 -18.11
C GLY A 101 5.42 -17.01 -18.16
N ARG A 102 6.51 -17.16 -17.40
CA ARG A 102 7.53 -16.10 -17.23
C ARG A 102 8.45 -16.00 -18.44
N THR A 103 8.58 -14.79 -18.97
CA THR A 103 9.41 -14.44 -20.12
C THR A 103 10.51 -13.47 -19.71
N PRO A 104 11.77 -13.69 -20.13
CA PRO A 104 12.86 -12.76 -19.86
C PRO A 104 12.62 -11.39 -20.50
N TYR A 105 13.03 -10.32 -19.83
CA TYR A 105 13.03 -8.98 -20.38
C TYR A 105 14.18 -8.12 -19.86
N ARG A 106 14.47 -7.04 -20.59
CA ARG A 106 15.39 -5.97 -20.19
C ARG A 106 14.82 -4.62 -20.60
N VAL A 107 15.10 -3.59 -19.83
CA VAL A 107 14.80 -2.20 -20.20
C VAL A 107 16.06 -1.56 -20.77
N VAL A 108 15.87 -0.81 -21.86
CA VAL A 108 16.86 0.11 -22.40
C VAL A 108 16.33 1.52 -22.25
N SER A 109 17.11 2.38 -21.58
CA SER A 109 16.74 3.77 -21.30
C SER A 109 17.96 4.66 -21.50
N ASP A 110 17.99 5.40 -22.61
CA ASP A 110 19.08 6.30 -23.01
C ASP A 110 20.48 5.69 -22.82
N GLY A 111 20.68 4.47 -23.32
CA GLY A 111 21.95 3.75 -23.24
C GLY A 111 22.17 2.97 -21.94
N THR A 112 21.40 3.21 -20.88
CA THR A 112 21.37 2.30 -19.72
C THR A 112 20.62 1.03 -20.10
N VAL A 113 21.17 -0.14 -19.74
CA VAL A 113 20.52 -1.44 -19.94
C VAL A 113 20.41 -2.12 -18.59
N THR A 114 19.21 -2.57 -18.22
CA THR A 114 19.01 -3.28 -16.94
C THR A 114 19.61 -4.68 -16.98
N PRO A 115 19.75 -5.33 -15.81
CA PRO A 115 19.83 -6.78 -15.72
C PRO A 115 18.65 -7.48 -16.43
N VAL A 116 18.79 -8.79 -16.60
CA VAL A 116 17.71 -9.64 -17.11
C VAL A 116 16.71 -9.90 -15.99
N TYR A 117 15.47 -9.51 -16.21
CA TYR A 117 14.34 -9.75 -15.33
C TYR A 117 13.31 -10.66 -15.99
N THR A 118 12.20 -10.96 -15.32
CA THR A 118 11.13 -11.80 -15.88
C THR A 118 9.77 -11.16 -15.67
N LEU A 119 8.92 -11.20 -16.67
CA LEU A 119 7.52 -10.77 -16.59
C LEU A 119 6.60 -11.89 -17.08
N ALA A 120 5.31 -11.80 -16.80
CA ALA A 120 4.31 -12.76 -17.28
C ALA A 120 3.00 -12.02 -17.59
N PRO A 121 2.16 -12.52 -18.52
CA PRO A 121 0.79 -12.05 -18.63
C PRO A 121 -0.02 -12.41 -17.38
N ALA A 122 -1.26 -11.93 -17.29
CA ALA A 122 -2.17 -12.29 -16.21
C ALA A 122 -2.31 -13.81 -16.11
N VAL A 123 -2.23 -14.32 -14.88
CA VAL A 123 -2.53 -15.73 -14.60
C VAL A 123 -4.00 -15.98 -14.97
N PRO A 124 -4.30 -16.98 -15.83
CA PRO A 124 -5.66 -17.25 -16.27
C PRO A 124 -6.60 -17.53 -15.10
N PRO A 125 -7.89 -17.14 -15.19
CA PRO A 125 -8.88 -17.50 -14.19
C PRO A 125 -8.84 -18.99 -13.81
N ASP A 126 -9.14 -19.28 -12.55
CA ASP A 126 -9.16 -20.64 -11.96
C ASP A 126 -7.78 -21.30 -11.77
N GLN A 127 -6.68 -20.67 -12.21
CA GLN A 127 -5.33 -21.13 -11.90
C GLN A 127 -4.85 -20.58 -10.55
N PRO A 128 -4.13 -21.39 -9.74
CA PRO A 128 -3.64 -20.93 -8.46
C PRO A 128 -2.55 -19.86 -8.61
N VAL A 129 -2.42 -19.02 -7.59
CA VAL A 129 -1.49 -17.90 -7.51
C VAL A 129 -0.80 -17.82 -6.15
N ARG A 130 0.37 -17.19 -6.14
CA ARG A 130 1.09 -16.77 -4.94
C ARG A 130 1.17 -15.24 -4.89
N LEU A 131 0.56 -14.64 -3.88
CA LEU A 131 0.52 -13.19 -3.69
C LEU A 131 1.29 -12.81 -2.41
N LEU A 132 2.15 -11.79 -2.51
CA LEU A 132 2.72 -11.12 -1.34
C LEU A 132 1.72 -10.10 -0.82
N LEU A 133 1.48 -10.08 0.49
CA LEU A 133 0.60 -9.12 1.17
C LEU A 133 1.49 -8.21 2.04
N SER A 134 1.45 -6.90 1.79
CA SER A 134 2.23 -5.91 2.54
C SER A 134 1.50 -4.57 2.63
N SER A 135 1.99 -3.66 3.47
CA SER A 135 1.52 -2.28 3.58
C SER A 135 2.53 -1.45 4.39
N ASP A 136 2.35 -0.12 4.43
CA ASP A 136 3.00 0.77 5.41
C ASP A 136 4.54 0.73 5.40
N HIS A 137 5.12 0.55 4.21
CA HIS A 137 6.56 0.61 4.05
C HIS A 137 7.08 1.99 4.37
N GLN A 138 6.37 3.02 3.88
CA GLN A 138 6.77 4.41 3.95
C GLN A 138 8.27 4.55 3.62
N LEU A 139 9.10 4.77 4.64
CA LEU A 139 10.56 4.68 4.57
C LEU A 139 11.11 4.03 5.83
N LYS A 140 10.42 3.01 6.35
CA LYS A 140 10.74 2.44 7.65
C LYS A 140 12.05 1.64 7.59
N PRO A 141 12.92 1.78 8.60
CA PRO A 141 14.32 1.33 8.52
C PRO A 141 14.48 -0.19 8.33
N MET A 142 13.47 -0.98 8.68
CA MET A 142 13.49 -2.44 8.53
C MET A 142 12.90 -2.97 7.22
N VAL A 143 12.31 -2.12 6.37
CA VAL A 143 11.79 -2.52 5.06
C VAL A 143 12.84 -3.26 4.21
N PRO A 144 14.11 -2.81 4.12
CA PRO A 144 15.13 -3.58 3.40
C PRO A 144 15.32 -5.01 3.92
N ALA A 145 15.36 -5.18 5.24
CA ALA A 145 15.51 -6.49 5.87
C ALA A 145 14.26 -7.37 5.66
N ASN A 146 13.06 -6.77 5.74
CA ASN A 146 11.80 -7.44 5.43
C ASN A 146 11.81 -8.04 4.02
N LEU A 147 12.07 -7.21 3.01
CA LEU A 147 12.02 -7.63 1.61
C LEU A 147 13.17 -8.57 1.24
N ALA A 148 14.33 -8.44 1.89
CA ALA A 148 15.39 -9.44 1.78
C ALA A 148 14.93 -10.80 2.28
N LYS A 149 14.20 -10.86 3.41
CA LYS A 149 13.68 -12.12 3.97
C LYS A 149 12.49 -12.67 3.19
N VAL A 150 11.67 -11.82 2.58
CA VAL A 150 10.68 -12.26 1.58
C VAL A 150 11.39 -13.00 0.44
N ALA A 151 12.41 -12.37 -0.16
CA ALA A 151 13.15 -12.95 -1.27
C ALA A 151 13.86 -14.26 -0.89
N GLU A 152 14.46 -14.34 0.31
CA GLU A 152 15.11 -15.55 0.84
C GLU A 152 14.10 -16.69 1.09
N THR A 153 12.95 -16.37 1.69
CA THR A 153 11.98 -17.38 2.14
C THR A 153 11.10 -17.88 1.02
N ALA A 154 10.68 -16.99 0.11
CA ALA A 154 9.59 -17.25 -0.83
C ALA A 154 9.98 -17.03 -2.30
N GLY A 155 11.17 -16.50 -2.56
CA GLY A 155 11.60 -16.04 -3.87
C GLY A 155 11.10 -14.64 -4.20
N VAL A 156 11.37 -14.20 -5.43
CA VAL A 156 11.01 -12.85 -5.93
C VAL A 156 9.90 -12.87 -6.98
N ALA A 157 9.42 -14.07 -7.33
CA ALA A 157 8.59 -14.34 -8.48
C ALA A 157 7.13 -14.63 -8.05
N PHE A 158 6.44 -13.61 -7.56
CA PHE A 158 5.02 -13.66 -7.19
C PHE A 158 4.13 -13.33 -8.39
N ASP A 159 2.87 -13.78 -8.34
CA ASP A 159 1.84 -13.41 -9.32
C ASP A 159 1.25 -12.02 -9.03
N GLY A 160 1.54 -11.47 -7.84
CA GLY A 160 1.22 -10.11 -7.45
C GLY A 160 1.74 -9.74 -6.07
N VAL A 161 1.97 -8.44 -5.87
CA VAL A 161 2.20 -7.81 -4.57
C VAL A 161 1.00 -6.94 -4.27
N LEU A 162 0.16 -7.36 -3.32
CA LEU A 162 -0.95 -6.57 -2.81
C LEU A 162 -0.40 -5.62 -1.74
N MET A 163 -0.41 -4.31 -2.02
CA MET A 163 0.16 -3.27 -1.15
C MET A 163 -0.97 -2.36 -0.61
N ALA A 164 -1.36 -2.55 0.64
CA ALA A 164 -2.51 -1.86 1.25
C ALA A 164 -2.18 -0.45 1.77
N GLY A 165 -1.58 0.39 0.92
CA GLY A 165 -1.35 1.82 1.16
C GLY A 165 -0.10 2.15 1.99
N ASP A 166 0.13 3.47 2.13
CA ASP A 166 1.24 4.12 2.80
C ASP A 166 2.60 3.67 2.24
N LEU A 167 2.80 4.01 0.97
CA LEU A 167 4.00 3.61 0.21
C LEU A 167 5.23 4.42 0.61
N VAL A 168 5.09 5.74 0.79
CA VAL A 168 6.12 6.70 1.27
C VAL A 168 5.57 7.55 2.41
N ASN A 169 6.30 8.55 2.94
CA ASN A 169 5.77 9.47 3.96
C ASN A 169 5.06 10.67 3.32
N ALA A 170 5.68 11.30 2.32
CA ALA A 170 5.18 12.47 1.61
C ALA A 170 5.21 12.21 0.10
N PRO A 171 4.06 12.05 -0.57
CA PRO A 171 4.01 11.51 -1.93
C PRO A 171 4.67 12.43 -2.94
N ASP A 172 4.65 13.75 -2.74
CA ASP A 172 5.28 14.70 -3.64
C ASP A 172 6.81 14.80 -3.47
N ARG A 173 7.40 14.22 -2.41
CA ARG A 173 8.85 14.23 -2.17
C ARG A 173 9.51 13.15 -3.03
N ALA A 174 10.17 13.57 -4.11
CA ALA A 174 10.73 12.65 -5.11
C ALA A 174 11.78 11.70 -4.52
N SER A 175 12.63 12.21 -3.62
CA SER A 175 13.67 11.40 -2.98
C SER A 175 13.13 10.20 -2.21
N GLU A 176 11.94 10.27 -1.64
CA GLU A 176 11.34 9.15 -0.91
C GLU A 176 10.98 7.97 -1.81
N TRP A 177 10.70 8.24 -3.07
CA TRP A 177 10.47 7.19 -4.07
C TRP A 177 11.78 6.60 -4.59
N PHE A 178 12.78 7.45 -4.84
CA PHE A 178 13.89 7.10 -5.75
C PHE A 178 15.27 7.00 -5.12
N ASP A 179 15.71 8.00 -4.35
CA ASP A 179 17.14 8.18 -4.06
C ASP A 179 17.46 8.77 -2.68
N SER A 180 16.52 8.69 -1.72
CA SER A 180 16.76 9.12 -0.33
C SER A 180 18.01 8.45 0.26
N THR A 181 18.90 9.26 0.85
CA THR A 181 20.08 8.78 1.58
C THR A 181 19.88 8.68 3.09
N ALA A 182 18.81 9.28 3.61
CA ALA A 182 18.54 9.26 5.05
C ALA A 182 17.73 8.01 5.45
N GLU A 183 16.76 7.65 4.63
CA GLU A 183 15.85 6.54 4.89
C GLU A 183 15.65 5.67 3.64
N PRO A 184 15.22 4.40 3.77
CA PRO A 184 15.07 3.51 2.64
C PRO A 184 13.97 3.96 1.68
N ALA A 185 14.36 4.55 0.55
CA ALA A 185 13.44 4.93 -0.51
C ALA A 185 12.68 3.71 -1.09
N PHE A 186 11.43 3.94 -1.50
CA PHE A 186 10.50 2.88 -1.88
C PHE A 186 11.02 1.97 -3.01
N PHE A 187 11.36 2.52 -4.18
CA PHE A 187 11.77 1.69 -5.31
C PHE A 187 13.11 0.96 -5.10
N PRO A 188 14.15 1.59 -4.50
CA PRO A 188 15.38 0.89 -4.15
C PRO A 188 15.18 -0.33 -3.26
N THR A 189 14.32 -0.26 -2.25
CA THR A 189 14.07 -1.42 -1.35
C THR A 189 13.38 -2.58 -2.07
N PHE A 190 12.53 -2.27 -3.05
CA PHE A 190 11.81 -3.25 -3.86
C PHE A 190 12.56 -3.77 -5.09
N ALA A 191 13.78 -3.29 -5.36
CA ALA A 191 14.53 -3.54 -6.59
C ALA A 191 14.77 -5.03 -6.93
N ARG A 192 14.64 -5.94 -5.96
CA ARG A 192 14.74 -7.39 -6.19
C ARG A 192 13.42 -8.07 -6.53
N ILE A 193 12.28 -7.47 -6.17
CA ILE A 193 10.94 -8.09 -6.25
C ILE A 193 10.13 -7.49 -7.40
N LEU A 194 10.00 -6.17 -7.48
CA LEU A 194 9.10 -5.53 -8.45
C LEU A 194 9.50 -5.66 -9.93
N PRO A 195 10.79 -5.88 -10.29
CA PRO A 195 11.12 -6.28 -11.66
C PRO A 195 10.63 -7.68 -12.03
N HIS A 196 10.17 -8.48 -11.07
CA HIS A 196 9.68 -9.83 -11.30
C HIS A 196 8.21 -10.02 -10.94
N SER A 197 7.64 -9.14 -10.12
CA SER A 197 6.31 -9.30 -9.55
C SER A 197 5.48 -8.04 -9.77
N PRO A 198 4.26 -8.15 -10.32
CA PRO A 198 3.41 -6.99 -10.52
C PRO A 198 2.92 -6.40 -9.19
N LEU A 199 3.00 -5.08 -9.07
CA LEU A 199 2.49 -4.33 -7.92
C LEU A 199 1.00 -4.01 -8.13
N PHE A 200 0.22 -4.20 -7.07
CA PHE A 200 -1.19 -3.85 -6.98
C PHE A 200 -1.38 -2.96 -5.73
N PRO A 201 -1.21 -1.64 -5.87
CA PRO A 201 -1.29 -0.73 -4.74
C PRO A 201 -2.73 -0.25 -4.49
N THR A 202 -2.98 0.12 -3.24
CA THR A 202 -4.11 0.95 -2.79
C THR A 202 -3.58 2.25 -2.20
N ILE A 203 -4.44 3.28 -2.12
CA ILE A 203 -4.11 4.57 -1.52
C ILE A 203 -4.32 4.50 0.01
N GLY A 204 -3.26 4.79 0.76
CA GLY A 204 -3.29 5.10 2.20
C GLY A 204 -3.25 6.60 2.47
N ASN A 205 -3.25 7.00 3.74
CA ASN A 205 -3.25 8.42 4.10
C ASN A 205 -1.94 9.13 3.75
N HIS A 206 -0.81 8.43 3.76
CA HIS A 206 0.48 8.96 3.34
C HIS A 206 0.65 9.04 1.81
N ASP A 207 -0.33 8.53 1.05
CA ASP A 207 -0.36 8.65 -0.40
C ASP A 207 -1.19 9.86 -0.89
N VAL A 208 -1.74 10.64 0.06
CA VAL A 208 -2.57 11.83 -0.19
C VAL A 208 -1.81 13.09 0.25
N MET A 209 -1.71 14.05 -0.67
CA MET A 209 -1.13 15.36 -0.43
C MET A 209 -2.22 16.34 0.04
N GLY A 210 -1.91 17.24 0.96
CA GLY A 210 -2.78 18.38 1.26
C GLY A 210 -2.64 19.51 0.25
N ARG A 211 -3.00 20.72 0.68
CA ARG A 211 -3.03 21.90 -0.19
C ARG A 211 -1.66 22.20 -0.79
N TRP A 212 -1.66 22.57 -2.06
CA TRP A 212 -0.42 22.97 -2.74
C TRP A 212 0.10 24.32 -2.22
N SER A 213 1.41 24.38 -2.02
CA SER A 213 2.14 25.61 -1.75
C SER A 213 3.50 25.62 -2.45
N ASP A 214 3.90 26.77 -2.97
CA ASP A 214 5.24 27.00 -3.54
C ASP A 214 6.27 27.39 -2.47
N THR A 215 5.83 27.63 -1.23
CA THR A 215 6.69 28.14 -0.15
C THR A 215 6.67 27.30 1.12
N ALA A 216 5.55 26.69 1.48
CA ALA A 216 5.46 25.79 2.62
C ALA A 216 6.17 24.48 2.29
N THR A 217 6.89 23.91 3.26
CA THR A 217 7.56 22.60 3.14
C THR A 217 6.59 21.51 2.71
N LEU A 218 7.11 20.38 2.19
CA LEU A 218 6.27 19.26 1.79
C LEU A 218 5.58 18.62 3.01
N ASP A 219 6.22 18.64 4.18
CA ASP A 219 5.62 18.17 5.43
C ASP A 219 4.49 19.10 5.90
N GLU A 220 4.63 20.42 5.77
CA GLU A 220 3.54 21.35 6.05
C GLU A 220 2.36 21.12 5.10
N GLN A 221 2.61 20.91 3.81
CA GLN A 221 1.58 20.56 2.83
C GLN A 221 0.93 19.19 3.16
N PHE A 222 1.71 18.21 3.63
CA PHE A 222 1.23 16.87 4.03
C PHE A 222 0.26 16.93 5.19
N ASN A 223 0.52 17.83 6.14
CA ASN A 223 -0.31 18.02 7.31
C ASN A 223 -1.49 18.98 7.08
N ASP A 224 -1.57 19.61 5.90
CA ASP A 224 -2.61 20.59 5.55
C ASP A 224 -3.68 20.14 4.52
N PRO A 225 -4.15 18.87 4.47
CA PRO A 225 -5.37 18.55 3.74
C PRO A 225 -6.58 19.24 4.37
N GLN A 226 -7.45 19.76 3.50
CA GLN A 226 -8.74 20.34 3.86
C GLN A 226 -9.86 19.56 3.15
N PRO A 227 -11.11 19.57 3.65
CA PRO A 227 -12.24 19.06 2.90
C PRO A 227 -12.25 19.66 1.48
N ASP A 228 -12.38 18.79 0.47
CA ASP A 228 -12.34 19.13 -0.96
C ASP A 228 -11.02 19.75 -1.51
N ASP A 229 -9.97 19.90 -0.69
CA ASP A 229 -8.66 20.43 -1.10
C ASP A 229 -7.52 19.55 -0.59
N TRP A 230 -7.30 18.49 -1.37
CA TRP A 230 -6.28 17.45 -1.22
C TRP A 230 -6.03 16.82 -2.60
N ASP A 231 -4.93 16.11 -2.77
CA ASP A 231 -4.47 15.65 -4.08
C ASP A 231 -3.80 14.28 -4.01
N VAL A 232 -4.04 13.45 -5.03
CA VAL A 232 -3.40 12.12 -5.20
C VAL A 232 -2.65 12.04 -6.53
N THR A 233 -2.35 13.18 -7.16
CA THR A 233 -1.81 13.21 -8.52
C THR A 233 -0.48 12.45 -8.62
N THR A 234 0.41 12.57 -7.62
CA THR A 234 1.67 11.80 -7.65
C THR A 234 1.42 10.29 -7.64
N TYR A 235 0.48 9.80 -6.83
CA TYR A 235 0.08 8.39 -6.84
C TYR A 235 -0.47 7.96 -8.20
N GLU A 236 -1.39 8.72 -8.80
CA GLU A 236 -1.99 8.40 -10.10
C GLU A 236 -0.96 8.44 -11.24
N GLU A 237 0.02 9.34 -11.16
CA GLU A 237 1.12 9.43 -12.10
C GLU A 237 2.10 8.26 -11.94
N LEU A 238 2.42 7.80 -10.73
CA LEU A 238 3.26 6.62 -10.52
C LEU A 238 2.55 5.31 -10.91
N PHE A 239 1.25 5.23 -10.63
CA PHE A 239 0.43 4.03 -10.77
C PHE A 239 -0.83 4.30 -11.60
N PRO A 240 -0.70 4.56 -12.91
CA PRO A 240 -1.85 4.86 -13.78
C PRO A 240 -2.76 3.64 -14.02
N VAL A 241 -2.27 2.44 -13.66
CA VAL A 241 -2.95 1.15 -13.72
C VAL A 241 -2.52 0.31 -12.51
N PRO A 242 -3.32 -0.66 -12.04
CA PRO A 242 -4.67 -0.98 -12.47
C PRO A 242 -5.65 0.18 -12.24
N ARG A 243 -6.73 0.18 -13.01
CA ARG A 243 -7.77 1.21 -12.94
C ARG A 243 -9.15 0.64 -13.21
N SER A 244 -10.18 1.33 -12.71
CA SER A 244 -11.58 1.14 -13.09
C SER A 244 -12.10 2.33 -13.90
N GLU A 245 -13.29 2.16 -14.47
CA GLU A 245 -14.02 3.25 -15.14
C GLU A 245 -14.50 4.31 -14.14
N GLN A 246 -15.02 3.88 -12.98
CA GLN A 246 -15.63 4.77 -12.01
C GLN A 246 -14.60 5.50 -11.13
N GLY A 247 -13.46 4.88 -10.83
CA GLY A 247 -12.48 5.38 -9.87
C GLY A 247 -11.10 5.68 -10.43
N GLY A 248 -10.88 5.45 -11.73
CA GLY A 248 -9.53 5.47 -12.27
C GLY A 248 -8.62 4.53 -11.47
N PRO A 249 -7.38 4.92 -11.14
CA PRO A 249 -6.49 4.09 -10.32
C PRO A 249 -6.78 4.17 -8.81
N ARG A 250 -7.74 4.99 -8.36
CA ARG A 250 -8.05 5.17 -6.92
C ARG A 250 -8.75 3.96 -6.31
N TRP A 251 -9.70 3.38 -7.05
CA TRP A 251 -10.33 2.10 -6.70
C TRP A 251 -10.56 1.27 -7.96
N TRP A 252 -10.30 -0.02 -7.86
CA TRP A 252 -10.21 -0.92 -9.01
C TRP A 252 -10.42 -2.36 -8.58
N SER A 253 -10.73 -3.25 -9.54
CA SER A 253 -10.80 -4.69 -9.31
C SER A 253 -10.02 -5.46 -10.37
N ARG A 254 -9.46 -6.62 -10.01
CA ARG A 254 -8.77 -7.55 -10.93
C ARG A 254 -8.97 -8.99 -10.49
N THR A 255 -9.13 -9.90 -11.45
CA THR A 255 -8.96 -11.33 -11.23
C THR A 255 -7.53 -11.71 -11.55
N ILE A 256 -6.83 -12.27 -10.56
CA ILE A 256 -5.45 -12.74 -10.63
C ILE A 256 -5.51 -14.24 -10.35
N GLY A 257 -5.49 -15.06 -11.41
CA GLY A 257 -5.74 -16.49 -11.27
C GLY A 257 -7.12 -16.79 -10.69
N ASP A 258 -7.15 -17.60 -9.64
CA ASP A 258 -8.36 -17.98 -8.90
C ASP A 258 -8.74 -17.00 -7.78
N VAL A 259 -8.07 -15.84 -7.68
CA VAL A 259 -8.34 -14.78 -6.70
C VAL A 259 -8.92 -13.55 -7.39
N HIS A 260 -10.08 -13.06 -6.93
CA HIS A 260 -10.61 -11.75 -7.32
C HIS A 260 -10.32 -10.71 -6.24
N VAL A 261 -9.61 -9.65 -6.60
CA VAL A 261 -9.20 -8.56 -5.72
C VAL A 261 -10.00 -7.30 -6.04
N ILE A 262 -10.54 -6.65 -5.02
CA ILE A 262 -11.19 -5.33 -5.09
C ILE A 262 -10.41 -4.39 -4.17
N SER A 263 -9.79 -3.35 -4.75
CA SER A 263 -9.09 -2.29 -4.03
C SER A 263 -9.98 -1.06 -3.90
N LEU A 264 -10.08 -0.50 -2.69
CA LEU A 264 -10.91 0.67 -2.39
C LEU A 264 -10.05 1.82 -1.82
N PHE A 265 -10.41 3.07 -2.11
CA PHE A 265 -9.78 4.24 -1.50
C PHE A 265 -10.48 4.57 -0.18
N VAL A 266 -10.25 3.70 0.82
CA VAL A 266 -10.75 3.86 2.19
C VAL A 266 -9.58 4.22 3.09
N THR A 267 -9.40 5.53 3.26
CA THR A 267 -8.52 6.14 4.24
C THR A 267 -9.05 7.51 4.63
N GLN A 268 -8.42 8.15 5.60
CA GLN A 268 -8.79 9.45 6.15
C GLN A 268 -7.53 10.27 6.38
N VAL A 269 -7.66 11.57 6.58
CA VAL A 269 -6.48 12.39 6.84
C VAL A 269 -5.71 11.90 8.07
N TRP A 270 -4.38 11.80 7.93
CA TRP A 270 -3.53 11.53 9.07
C TRP A 270 -3.50 12.76 9.99
N ARG A 271 -3.76 12.52 11.28
CA ARG A 271 -3.66 13.53 12.32
C ARG A 271 -2.90 12.95 13.50
N PRO A 272 -2.05 13.76 14.13
CA PRO A 272 -1.24 13.29 15.23
C PRO A 272 -2.15 13.02 16.45
N PRO A 273 -1.71 12.16 17.39
CA PRO A 273 -2.58 11.60 18.42
C PRO A 273 -2.91 12.58 19.57
N GLU A 274 -2.39 13.80 19.54
CA GLU A 274 -2.62 14.81 20.57
C GLU A 274 -4.12 15.15 20.69
N LEU A 275 -4.58 15.28 21.93
CA LEU A 275 -5.98 15.55 22.24
C LEU A 275 -6.37 17.02 22.07
N THR A 276 -5.38 17.91 21.91
CA THR A 276 -5.58 19.37 21.85
C THR A 276 -4.72 19.99 20.77
N GLY A 277 -5.13 21.14 20.25
CA GLY A 277 -4.49 21.80 19.11
C GLY A 277 -5.18 21.41 17.81
N ARG A 278 -4.65 21.86 16.67
CA ARG A 278 -5.15 21.49 15.33
C ARG A 278 -4.93 20.00 15.11
N GLY A 279 -5.98 19.19 15.19
CA GLY A 279 -5.78 17.75 15.15
C GLY A 279 -7.05 16.92 15.15
N ARG A 280 -6.89 15.68 15.61
CA ARG A 280 -7.91 14.64 15.55
C ARG A 280 -9.17 14.97 16.33
N PHE A 281 -9.07 15.46 17.56
CA PHE A 281 -10.24 15.63 18.44
C PHE A 281 -10.63 17.08 18.69
N GLN A 282 -9.79 18.03 18.25
CA GLN A 282 -10.00 19.44 18.54
C GLN A 282 -9.32 20.31 17.49
N GLU A 283 -9.69 21.59 17.50
CA GLU A 283 -8.94 22.68 16.89
C GLU A 283 -8.09 23.45 17.90
N ALA A 284 -7.10 24.18 17.38
CA ALA A 284 -6.35 25.16 18.16
C ALA A 284 -7.29 26.26 18.66
N ARG A 285 -7.10 26.71 19.91
CA ARG A 285 -8.03 27.68 20.54
C ARG A 285 -8.00 29.03 19.83
N GLU A 286 -6.81 29.43 19.40
CA GLU A 286 -6.55 30.64 18.64
C GLU A 286 -7.18 30.65 17.25
N ASP A 287 -7.50 29.49 16.69
CA ASP A 287 -8.05 29.34 15.33
C ASP A 287 -9.56 29.02 15.33
N VAL A 288 -10.22 29.01 16.49
CA VAL A 288 -11.65 28.66 16.63
C VAL A 288 -12.58 29.47 15.72
N ASP A 289 -12.24 30.73 15.43
CA ASP A 289 -13.04 31.61 14.56
C ASP A 289 -12.39 31.79 13.17
N THR A 290 -11.43 30.92 12.81
CA THR A 290 -10.72 30.92 11.51
C THR A 290 -10.78 29.53 10.84
N PRO A 291 -11.91 29.14 10.23
CA PRO A 291 -12.09 27.80 9.64
C PRO A 291 -11.03 27.39 8.60
N ASP A 292 -10.42 28.35 7.90
CA ASP A 292 -9.35 28.07 6.92
C ASP A 292 -8.06 27.52 7.56
N ARG A 293 -7.94 27.60 8.89
CA ARG A 293 -6.83 27.07 9.68
C ARG A 293 -7.17 25.80 10.45
N TRP A 294 -8.42 25.35 10.38
CA TRP A 294 -8.83 24.13 11.06
C TRP A 294 -8.14 22.90 10.45
N GLY A 295 -7.98 21.87 11.26
CA GLY A 295 -7.60 20.52 10.86
C GLY A 295 -8.79 19.68 10.38
N TYR A 296 -10.02 20.08 10.73
CA TYR A 296 -11.26 19.36 10.40
C TYR A 296 -11.27 17.91 10.90
N GLY A 297 -10.64 17.67 12.05
CA GLY A 297 -10.53 16.32 12.60
C GLY A 297 -9.81 15.37 11.63
N GLN A 298 -10.25 14.10 11.65
CA GLN A 298 -9.86 13.05 10.72
C GLN A 298 -10.96 12.85 9.68
N PHE A 299 -11.20 13.85 8.85
CA PHE A 299 -12.16 13.72 7.76
C PHE A 299 -11.72 12.66 6.74
N ILE A 300 -12.72 12.04 6.12
CA ILE A 300 -12.54 10.99 5.11
C ILE A 300 -12.35 11.64 3.74
N PHE A 301 -11.34 11.20 2.98
CA PHE A 301 -11.05 11.76 1.66
C PHE A 301 -12.11 11.40 0.62
N GLU A 302 -12.48 10.12 0.53
CA GLU A 302 -13.45 9.61 -0.43
C GLU A 302 -14.53 8.79 0.28
N PRO A 303 -15.82 9.16 0.18
CA PRO A 303 -16.89 8.44 0.87
C PRO A 303 -17.05 6.98 0.40
N VAL A 304 -17.20 6.05 1.36
CA VAL A 304 -17.52 4.63 1.13
C VAL A 304 -18.90 4.22 1.69
N THR A 305 -19.71 5.21 2.07
CA THR A 305 -21.05 5.00 2.63
C THR A 305 -22.06 4.55 1.59
N ARG A 306 -23.17 3.97 2.04
CA ARG A 306 -24.29 3.60 1.17
C ARG A 306 -24.75 4.83 0.35
N GLY A 307 -24.72 4.68 -0.96
CA GLY A 307 -25.07 5.74 -1.91
C GLY A 307 -23.86 6.47 -2.52
N SER A 308 -22.66 6.26 -1.99
CA SER A 308 -21.42 6.76 -2.62
C SER A 308 -21.09 5.97 -3.89
N ARG A 309 -20.27 6.58 -4.76
CA ARG A 309 -19.74 5.92 -5.97
C ARG A 309 -18.89 4.71 -5.63
N GLN A 310 -18.06 4.82 -4.58
CA GLN A 310 -17.17 3.74 -4.17
C GLN A 310 -17.95 2.55 -3.58
N TYR A 311 -19.01 2.81 -2.81
CA TYR A 311 -19.90 1.75 -2.31
C TYR A 311 -20.65 1.06 -3.46
N ALA A 312 -21.19 1.83 -4.41
CA ALA A 312 -21.86 1.28 -5.59
C ALA A 312 -20.92 0.42 -6.44
N PHE A 313 -19.67 0.86 -6.59
CA PHE A 313 -18.60 0.09 -7.22
C PHE A 313 -18.34 -1.24 -6.47
N LEU A 314 -18.12 -1.19 -5.16
CA LEU A 314 -17.89 -2.39 -4.35
C LEU A 314 -19.04 -3.40 -4.50
N ALA A 315 -20.28 -2.95 -4.36
CA ALA A 315 -21.45 -3.81 -4.52
C ALA A 315 -21.53 -4.43 -5.92
N ALA A 316 -21.27 -3.64 -6.97
CA ALA A 316 -21.27 -4.11 -8.35
C ALA A 316 -20.17 -5.15 -8.62
N GLU A 317 -18.96 -4.92 -8.12
CA GLU A 317 -17.83 -5.84 -8.31
C GLU A 317 -18.01 -7.14 -7.52
N LEU A 318 -18.50 -7.09 -6.28
CA LEU A 318 -18.85 -8.29 -5.52
C LEU A 318 -19.96 -9.12 -6.22
N ALA A 319 -20.89 -8.43 -6.90
CA ALA A 319 -21.91 -9.05 -7.73
C ALA A 319 -21.44 -9.37 -9.17
N ALA A 320 -20.19 -9.12 -9.54
CA ALA A 320 -19.71 -9.42 -10.88
C ALA A 320 -19.53 -10.93 -11.06
N THR A 321 -19.69 -11.41 -12.30
CA THR A 321 -19.44 -12.82 -12.64
C THR A 321 -18.01 -13.23 -12.34
N ALA A 322 -17.04 -12.31 -12.48
CA ALA A 322 -15.66 -12.55 -12.13
C ALA A 322 -15.48 -12.86 -10.63
N ALA A 323 -16.04 -12.04 -9.74
CA ALA A 323 -15.98 -12.24 -8.29
C ALA A 323 -16.70 -13.50 -7.84
N ARG A 324 -17.89 -13.79 -8.40
CA ARG A 324 -18.66 -15.00 -8.06
C ARG A 324 -18.01 -16.30 -8.51
N ARG A 325 -17.22 -16.26 -9.59
CA ARG A 325 -16.52 -17.45 -10.12
C ARG A 325 -15.17 -17.67 -9.45
N ALA A 326 -14.52 -16.60 -8.98
CA ALA A 326 -13.24 -16.72 -8.31
C ALA A 326 -13.33 -17.61 -7.07
N ARG A 327 -12.33 -18.48 -6.90
CA ARG A 327 -12.23 -19.37 -5.75
C ARG A 327 -12.04 -18.57 -4.45
N TYR A 328 -11.28 -17.47 -4.52
CA TYR A 328 -11.11 -16.54 -3.41
C TYR A 328 -11.45 -15.12 -3.83
N ARG A 329 -11.87 -14.33 -2.83
CA ARG A 329 -12.32 -12.95 -2.95
C ARG A 329 -11.60 -12.17 -1.86
N VAL A 330 -10.85 -11.16 -2.27
CA VAL A 330 -10.06 -10.30 -1.40
C VAL A 330 -10.54 -8.87 -1.58
N VAL A 331 -10.83 -8.19 -0.49
CA VAL A 331 -11.05 -6.74 -0.48
C VAL A 331 -9.86 -6.09 0.21
N MET A 332 -9.26 -5.07 -0.40
CA MET A 332 -8.06 -4.42 0.09
C MET A 332 -8.30 -2.92 0.23
N PHE A 333 -8.00 -2.38 1.41
CA PHE A 333 -8.00 -0.95 1.67
C PHE A 333 -7.20 -0.61 2.91
N HIS A 334 -6.76 0.64 3.03
CA HIS A 334 -5.75 1.01 4.00
C HIS A 334 -6.25 1.02 5.46
N HIS A 335 -7.32 1.78 5.76
CA HIS A 335 -7.74 2.02 7.15
C HIS A 335 -8.53 0.85 7.76
N PRO A 336 -8.14 0.31 8.94
CA PRO A 336 -8.84 -0.79 9.60
C PRO A 336 -9.84 -0.31 10.69
N SER A 337 -11.12 -0.69 10.58
CA SER A 337 -12.07 -0.62 11.71
C SER A 337 -12.05 -1.87 12.60
N HIS A 338 -11.39 -2.95 12.14
CA HIS A 338 -10.97 -4.05 13.00
C HIS A 338 -9.46 -4.02 13.20
N GLY A 339 -8.98 -3.74 14.41
CA GLY A 339 -7.54 -3.63 14.66
C GLY A 339 -7.15 -3.43 16.12
N LEU A 340 -5.96 -3.92 16.46
CA LEU A 340 -5.36 -3.75 17.78
C LEU A 340 -4.41 -2.56 17.87
N GLY A 341 -4.01 -1.96 16.75
CA GLY A 341 -3.08 -0.83 16.77
C GLY A 341 -3.77 0.51 17.03
N HIS A 342 -2.96 1.57 17.03
CA HIS A 342 -3.44 2.92 17.32
C HIS A 342 -4.35 3.48 16.20
N GLY A 343 -4.10 3.07 14.96
CA GLY A 343 -4.77 3.60 13.77
C GLY A 343 -6.26 3.26 13.66
N SER A 344 -6.73 2.22 14.36
CA SER A 344 -8.14 1.79 14.31
C SER A 344 -9.11 2.66 15.14
N VAL A 345 -8.60 3.68 15.85
CA VAL A 345 -9.40 4.58 16.67
C VAL A 345 -8.97 6.02 16.43
N PRO A 346 -9.89 6.99 16.31
CA PRO A 346 -11.35 6.90 16.37
C PRO A 346 -11.99 6.07 15.25
N PRO A 347 -13.29 5.73 15.37
CA PRO A 347 -14.05 5.09 14.32
C PRO A 347 -13.95 5.82 12.98
N TYR A 348 -14.01 5.07 11.88
CA TYR A 348 -13.90 5.59 10.51
C TYR A 348 -15.23 6.23 10.08
N THR A 349 -15.50 7.45 10.53
CA THR A 349 -16.72 8.22 10.28
C THR A 349 -16.40 9.68 10.02
N ASP A 350 -17.31 10.39 9.36
CA ASP A 350 -17.19 11.84 9.21
C ASP A 350 -17.14 12.52 10.60
N PRO A 351 -16.17 13.43 10.84
CA PRO A 351 -16.02 14.11 12.11
C PRO A 351 -17.19 15.07 12.35
N ILE A 352 -17.82 15.00 13.53
CA ILE A 352 -18.93 15.88 13.91
C ILE A 352 -18.37 17.05 14.73
N PRO A 353 -18.32 18.28 14.20
CA PRO A 353 -17.83 19.43 14.95
C PRO A 353 -18.81 19.84 16.05
N VAL A 354 -18.31 19.97 17.28
CA VAL A 354 -19.05 20.42 18.45
C VAL A 354 -18.28 21.52 19.16
N ARG A 355 -18.93 22.66 19.40
CA ARG A 355 -18.33 23.74 20.18
C ARG A 355 -18.35 23.39 21.67
N ARG A 356 -17.17 23.22 22.27
CA ARG A 356 -16.99 22.89 23.71
C ARG A 356 -15.86 23.75 24.28
N ASP A 357 -16.05 24.28 25.49
CA ASP A 357 -15.02 25.01 26.25
C ASP A 357 -14.25 26.08 25.45
N GLY A 358 -14.97 26.81 24.59
CA GLY A 358 -14.39 27.89 23.77
C GLY A 358 -13.58 27.44 22.55
N THR A 359 -13.64 26.16 22.17
CA THR A 359 -13.01 25.60 20.97
C THR A 359 -13.97 24.70 20.18
N ILE A 360 -13.56 24.23 19.00
CA ILE A 360 -14.23 23.17 18.24
C ILE A 360 -13.59 21.83 18.60
N THR A 361 -14.42 20.86 18.98
CA THR A 361 -14.05 19.45 19.21
C THR A 361 -14.73 18.57 18.17
N TYR A 362 -14.20 17.37 17.92
CA TYR A 362 -14.78 16.42 16.97
C TYR A 362 -15.23 15.15 17.66
N ASP A 363 -16.50 14.80 17.46
CA ASP A 363 -17.03 13.50 17.83
C ASP A 363 -16.97 12.54 16.65
N TYR A 364 -16.74 11.26 16.97
CA TYR A 364 -16.67 10.16 16.01
C TYR A 364 -17.54 9.00 16.53
N PRO A 365 -18.85 9.02 16.27
CA PRO A 365 -19.75 8.00 16.80
C PRO A 365 -19.43 6.62 16.20
N LEU A 366 -19.19 5.62 17.04
CA LEU A 366 -18.92 4.25 16.58
C LEU A 366 -20.08 3.65 15.76
N ALA A 367 -21.32 4.04 16.08
CA ALA A 367 -22.49 3.60 15.32
C ALA A 367 -22.50 4.12 13.86
N ASP A 368 -21.72 5.16 13.58
CA ASP A 368 -21.59 5.76 12.26
C ASP A 368 -20.32 5.33 11.53
N ASP A 369 -19.52 4.41 12.07
CA ASP A 369 -18.34 3.87 11.38
C ASP A 369 -18.73 3.29 10.01
N HIS A 370 -18.23 3.89 8.92
CA HIS A 370 -18.62 3.55 7.57
C HIS A 370 -18.20 2.12 7.18
N ILE A 371 -17.08 1.63 7.71
CA ILE A 371 -16.61 0.28 7.43
C ILE A 371 -17.53 -0.72 8.12
N LEU A 372 -17.77 -0.57 9.42
CA LEU A 372 -18.60 -1.50 10.19
C LEU A 372 -20.08 -1.45 9.77
N ARG A 373 -20.60 -0.25 9.50
CA ARG A 373 -22.02 -0.03 9.16
C ARG A 373 -22.36 -0.44 7.73
N ASP A 374 -21.51 -0.08 6.77
CA ASP A 374 -21.84 -0.18 5.34
C ASP A 374 -20.99 -1.23 4.60
N VAL A 375 -19.68 -1.27 4.82
CA VAL A 375 -18.76 -2.15 4.06
C VAL A 375 -18.79 -3.59 4.57
N GLU A 376 -18.65 -3.80 5.88
CA GLU A 376 -18.60 -5.14 6.49
C GLU A 376 -19.83 -6.00 6.14
N PRO A 377 -21.07 -5.47 6.18
CA PRO A 377 -22.25 -6.24 5.75
C PRO A 377 -22.17 -6.70 4.29
N LEU A 378 -21.71 -5.84 3.37
CA LEU A 378 -21.58 -6.20 1.96
C LEU A 378 -20.55 -7.31 1.74
N VAL A 379 -19.36 -7.18 2.34
CA VAL A 379 -18.30 -8.18 2.16
C VAL A 379 -18.68 -9.51 2.82
N SER A 380 -19.40 -9.45 3.95
CA SER A 380 -19.93 -10.64 4.64
C SER A 380 -21.00 -11.34 3.80
N GLU A 381 -21.98 -10.61 3.26
CA GLU A 381 -23.05 -11.17 2.42
C GLU A 381 -22.48 -11.78 1.12
N ALA A 382 -21.45 -11.16 0.54
CA ALA A 382 -20.81 -11.64 -0.67
C ALA A 382 -19.85 -12.83 -0.44
N GLY A 383 -19.63 -13.24 0.82
CA GLY A 383 -18.69 -14.31 1.17
C GLY A 383 -17.24 -13.98 0.84
N VAL A 384 -16.83 -12.72 1.03
CA VAL A 384 -15.42 -12.33 0.93
C VAL A 384 -14.59 -13.16 1.90
N HIS A 385 -13.42 -13.61 1.45
CA HIS A 385 -12.60 -14.50 2.28
C HIS A 385 -11.60 -13.73 3.12
N LEU A 386 -11.06 -12.63 2.57
CA LEU A 386 -10.04 -11.81 3.22
C LEU A 386 -10.31 -10.33 2.96
N VAL A 387 -10.29 -9.55 4.04
CA VAL A 387 -10.07 -8.11 4.02
C VAL A 387 -8.63 -7.85 4.45
N LEU A 388 -7.87 -7.17 3.59
CA LEU A 388 -6.47 -6.80 3.82
C LEU A 388 -6.37 -5.31 4.14
N ASN A 389 -5.77 -4.99 5.29
CA ASN A 389 -5.57 -3.64 5.80
C ASN A 389 -4.11 -3.33 6.13
N GLY A 390 -3.86 -2.05 6.42
CA GLY A 390 -2.60 -1.52 6.92
C GLY A 390 -2.81 -0.50 8.05
N HIS A 391 -2.11 0.64 7.97
CA HIS A 391 -2.27 1.85 8.79
C HIS A 391 -1.76 1.77 10.24
N SER A 392 -2.03 0.66 10.92
CA SER A 392 -1.93 0.63 12.39
C SER A 392 -0.56 0.22 12.93
N HIS A 393 0.37 -0.13 12.03
CA HIS A 393 1.73 -0.61 12.30
C HIS A 393 1.78 -1.81 13.26
N VAL A 394 0.90 -2.76 13.00
CA VAL A 394 0.77 -4.03 13.72
C VAL A 394 0.56 -5.16 12.72
N TRP A 395 0.89 -6.37 13.11
CA TRP A 395 0.28 -7.56 12.52
C TRP A 395 -0.75 -8.07 13.51
N ASN A 396 -1.97 -8.32 13.07
CA ASN A 396 -3.02 -8.98 13.84
C ASN A 396 -4.11 -9.46 12.88
N ARG A 397 -4.92 -10.41 13.34
CA ARG A 397 -6.06 -10.87 12.55
C ARG A 397 -7.29 -11.22 13.35
N PHE A 398 -8.42 -11.13 12.67
CA PHE A 398 -9.75 -11.45 13.18
C PHE A 398 -10.50 -12.34 12.21
N ARG A 399 -11.64 -12.87 12.66
CA ARG A 399 -12.62 -13.53 11.81
C ARG A 399 -14.02 -13.15 12.31
N ASN A 400 -14.86 -12.62 11.43
CA ASN A 400 -16.22 -12.27 11.80
C ASN A 400 -17.16 -13.50 11.72
N ALA A 401 -18.42 -13.33 12.11
CA ALA A 401 -19.41 -14.42 12.15
C ALA A 401 -19.74 -15.01 10.77
N ALA A 402 -19.57 -14.24 9.69
CA ALA A 402 -19.74 -14.71 8.31
C ALA A 402 -18.51 -15.48 7.80
N GLY A 403 -17.44 -15.55 8.59
CA GLY A 403 -16.21 -16.25 8.25
C GLY A 403 -15.17 -15.41 7.51
N VAL A 404 -15.41 -14.11 7.31
CA VAL A 404 -14.49 -13.18 6.65
C VAL A 404 -13.27 -12.97 7.55
N HIS A 405 -12.07 -13.16 7.02
CA HIS A 405 -10.83 -12.85 7.71
C HIS A 405 -10.48 -11.37 7.53
N TRP A 406 -10.03 -10.73 8.61
CA TRP A 406 -9.50 -9.37 8.58
C TRP A 406 -8.04 -9.43 9.02
N LEU A 407 -7.13 -8.93 8.19
CA LEU A 407 -5.68 -9.03 8.41
C LEU A 407 -5.03 -7.66 8.21
N ASP A 408 -4.29 -7.22 9.22
CA ASP A 408 -3.37 -6.08 9.12
C ASP A 408 -1.94 -6.60 8.87
N THR A 409 -1.26 -6.04 7.87
CA THR A 409 0.12 -6.40 7.50
C THR A 409 1.13 -5.26 7.69
N SER A 410 0.79 -4.22 8.44
CA SER A 410 1.56 -2.98 8.54
C SER A 410 2.78 -3.01 9.47
N ASN A 411 3.02 -4.11 10.21
CA ASN A 411 4.25 -4.26 10.99
C ASN A 411 5.42 -4.73 10.12
N VAL A 412 6.05 -3.79 9.42
CA VAL A 412 7.30 -4.03 8.68
C VAL A 412 8.56 -3.71 9.51
N GLY A 413 8.43 -3.77 10.84
CA GLY A 413 9.50 -3.39 11.78
C GLY A 413 9.28 -2.01 12.41
N ASN A 414 8.08 -1.48 12.35
CA ASN A 414 7.73 -0.31 13.12
C ASN A 414 6.36 -0.52 13.72
N SER A 415 6.16 -0.02 14.93
CA SER A 415 4.92 -0.10 15.65
C SER A 415 4.76 1.06 16.61
N TYR A 416 3.52 1.50 16.74
CA TYR A 416 3.10 2.49 17.73
C TYR A 416 2.27 1.85 18.86
N GLY A 417 2.41 0.53 19.01
CA GLY A 417 1.78 -0.26 20.07
C GLY A 417 0.56 -1.06 19.59
N ALA A 418 0.29 -2.13 20.32
CA ALA A 418 -0.96 -2.88 20.25
C ALA A 418 -1.68 -2.81 21.59
N PHE A 419 -2.98 -2.56 21.55
CA PHE A 419 -3.82 -2.22 22.70
C PHE A 419 -4.76 -3.36 23.04
N ASP A 420 -4.25 -4.59 23.05
CA ASP A 420 -4.96 -5.74 23.59
C ASP A 420 -4.78 -5.85 25.11
N VAL A 421 -5.68 -6.53 25.80
CA VAL A 421 -5.57 -6.74 27.26
C VAL A 421 -4.25 -7.41 27.66
N THR A 422 -3.67 -8.25 26.79
CA THR A 422 -2.38 -8.93 27.03
C THR A 422 -1.17 -8.01 26.96
N SER A 423 -1.31 -6.81 26.38
CA SER A 423 -0.22 -5.82 26.30
C SER A 423 -0.09 -4.98 27.57
N GLY A 424 -1.17 -4.86 28.35
CA GLY A 424 -1.25 -3.95 29.50
C GLY A 424 -1.30 -2.45 29.12
N LEU A 425 -1.37 -2.13 27.83
CA LEU A 425 -1.45 -0.76 27.32
C LEU A 425 -2.89 -0.37 26.99
N SER A 426 -3.20 0.92 27.08
CA SER A 426 -4.48 1.51 26.66
C SER A 426 -4.23 2.65 25.68
N ARG A 427 -5.10 2.79 24.68
CA ARG A 427 -5.06 3.95 23.78
C ARG A 427 -5.33 5.23 24.57
N GLY A 428 -4.54 6.26 24.34
CA GLY A 428 -4.70 7.57 24.98
C GLY A 428 -5.85 8.38 24.38
N MET A 429 -7.08 7.87 24.46
CA MET A 429 -8.27 8.46 23.81
C MET A 429 -9.17 9.18 24.82
N PRO A 430 -10.00 10.15 24.36
CA PRO A 430 -11.05 10.73 25.19
C PRO A 430 -12.02 9.67 25.74
N PRO A 431 -12.77 9.96 26.81
CA PRO A 431 -13.84 9.08 27.29
C PRO A 431 -14.86 8.74 26.20
N GLY A 432 -15.30 7.49 26.15
CA GLY A 432 -16.29 7.00 25.16
C GLY A 432 -15.70 6.25 23.97
N TYR A 433 -14.38 6.29 23.78
CA TYR A 433 -13.68 5.50 22.75
C TYR A 433 -13.12 4.19 23.29
N VAL A 434 -12.95 3.21 22.39
CA VAL A 434 -12.39 1.90 22.72
C VAL A 434 -10.90 2.01 23.01
N GLN A 435 -10.54 1.94 24.29
CA GLN A 435 -9.16 2.08 24.75
C GLN A 435 -8.35 0.77 24.66
N GLN A 436 -9.01 -0.38 24.77
CA GLN A 436 -8.41 -1.70 24.63
C GLN A 436 -9.29 -2.62 23.80
N GLY A 437 -8.66 -3.52 23.06
CA GLY A 437 -9.30 -4.45 22.15
C GLY A 437 -9.64 -3.83 20.80
N ASP A 438 -10.47 -4.57 20.07
CA ASP A 438 -10.95 -4.23 18.74
C ASP A 438 -12.12 -3.23 18.80
N PRO A 439 -12.07 -2.07 18.11
CA PRO A 439 -13.18 -1.13 18.09
C PRO A 439 -14.44 -1.70 17.43
N GLY A 440 -14.30 -2.59 16.45
CA GLY A 440 -15.41 -3.31 15.84
C GLY A 440 -15.94 -4.52 16.64
N GLY A 441 -15.37 -4.80 17.81
CA GLY A 441 -15.87 -5.82 18.74
C GLY A 441 -15.51 -7.27 18.41
N LEU A 442 -14.62 -7.52 17.45
CA LEU A 442 -14.12 -8.87 17.16
C LEU A 442 -13.04 -9.30 18.17
N THR A 443 -12.99 -10.60 18.44
CA THR A 443 -11.91 -11.18 19.26
C THR A 443 -10.66 -11.39 18.41
N PRO A 444 -9.49 -10.85 18.80
CA PRO A 444 -8.26 -11.04 18.05
C PRO A 444 -7.78 -12.50 18.14
N ILE A 445 -7.22 -13.03 17.06
CA ILE A 445 -6.83 -14.43 16.97
C ILE A 445 -5.32 -14.58 17.20
N VAL A 446 -4.96 -15.43 18.16
CA VAL A 446 -3.57 -15.80 18.44
C VAL A 446 -2.95 -16.56 17.25
N PRO A 447 -1.72 -16.22 16.83
CA PRO A 447 -0.98 -16.99 15.83
C PRO A 447 -0.94 -18.48 16.14
N THR A 448 -1.16 -19.31 15.11
CA THR A 448 -1.37 -20.76 15.29
C THR A 448 -0.10 -21.59 15.47
N LEU A 449 1.06 -21.09 15.05
CA LEU A 449 2.29 -21.89 14.97
C LEU A 449 3.36 -21.46 15.97
N ALA A 450 3.74 -20.18 15.99
CA ALA A 450 4.82 -19.68 16.84
C ALA A 450 4.56 -18.25 17.34
N PRO A 451 3.45 -18.00 18.07
CA PRO A 451 3.10 -16.66 18.56
C PRO A 451 4.22 -16.09 19.43
N LEU A 452 4.37 -14.76 19.38
CA LEU A 452 5.12 -14.03 20.40
C LEU A 452 4.43 -14.21 21.75
N ARG A 453 5.19 -14.07 22.83
CA ARG A 453 4.68 -14.18 24.20
C ARG A 453 5.11 -12.96 25.00
N ASN A 454 4.27 -12.51 25.94
CA ASN A 454 4.65 -11.49 26.90
C ASN A 454 5.58 -12.05 28.00
N ALA A 455 5.97 -11.21 28.96
CA ALA A 455 6.87 -11.58 30.06
C ALA A 455 6.33 -12.74 30.92
N ASP A 456 5.01 -12.88 31.03
CA ASP A 456 4.34 -13.95 31.78
C ASP A 456 4.15 -15.24 30.95
N GLY A 457 4.67 -15.27 29.72
CA GLY A 457 4.55 -16.41 28.80
C GLY A 457 3.19 -16.53 28.11
N VAL A 458 2.30 -15.55 28.24
CA VAL A 458 0.99 -15.52 27.57
C VAL A 458 1.19 -15.23 26.08
N PRO A 459 0.61 -16.05 25.16
CA PRO A 459 0.74 -15.80 23.73
C PRO A 459 -0.03 -14.54 23.32
N LEU A 460 0.61 -13.72 22.49
CA LEU A 460 0.09 -12.44 22.01
C LEU A 460 -0.68 -12.64 20.70
N PRO A 461 -1.86 -12.02 20.52
CA PRO A 461 -2.62 -12.10 19.28
C PRO A 461 -2.18 -11.07 18.21
N TYR A 462 -0.96 -10.56 18.34
CA TYR A 462 -0.41 -9.53 17.47
C TYR A 462 1.12 -9.63 17.40
N VAL A 463 1.70 -8.95 16.41
CA VAL A 463 3.10 -8.51 16.41
C VAL A 463 3.11 -6.99 16.35
N ALA A 464 3.70 -6.38 17.38
CA ALA A 464 3.87 -4.94 17.51
C ALA A 464 5.30 -4.69 17.99
N SER A 465 6.23 -4.49 17.05
CA SER A 465 7.66 -4.47 17.35
C SER A 465 8.42 -3.50 16.45
N ASN A 466 9.50 -2.95 17.02
CA ASN A 466 10.53 -2.16 16.35
C ASN A 466 11.86 -2.95 16.24
N ASP A 467 11.84 -4.26 16.49
CA ASP A 467 12.97 -5.18 16.30
C ASP A 467 12.58 -6.39 15.41
N ILE A 468 11.28 -6.58 15.18
CA ILE A 468 10.73 -7.72 14.44
C ILE A 468 9.94 -7.16 13.27
N THR A 469 10.18 -7.71 12.09
CA THR A 469 9.46 -7.37 10.86
C THR A 469 8.63 -8.56 10.39
N VAL A 470 7.47 -8.29 9.79
CA VAL A 470 6.51 -9.32 9.36
C VAL A 470 6.19 -9.20 7.88
N PHE A 471 6.03 -10.33 7.19
CA PHE A 471 5.46 -10.39 5.84
C PHE A 471 4.46 -11.53 5.75
N SER A 472 3.46 -11.39 4.87
CA SER A 472 2.41 -12.40 4.69
C SER A 472 2.28 -12.83 3.23
N LEU A 473 1.95 -14.11 3.01
CA LEU A 473 1.81 -14.70 1.69
C LEU A 473 0.44 -15.38 1.58
N LEU A 474 -0.29 -15.10 0.52
CA LEU A 474 -1.45 -15.88 0.11
C LEU A 474 -1.01 -16.92 -0.91
N ASP A 475 -1.26 -18.19 -0.60
CA ASP A 475 -1.09 -19.33 -1.50
C ASP A 475 -2.48 -19.91 -1.79
N SER A 476 -3.01 -19.59 -2.97
CA SER A 476 -4.40 -19.95 -3.30
C SER A 476 -4.57 -21.42 -3.66
N ALA A 477 -3.50 -22.09 -4.12
CA ALA A 477 -3.50 -23.54 -4.35
C ALA A 477 -3.86 -24.26 -3.05
N ALA A 478 -3.12 -23.95 -1.99
CA ALA A 478 -3.35 -24.44 -0.63
C ALA A 478 -4.59 -23.81 0.02
N GLY A 479 -4.96 -22.59 -0.40
CA GLY A 479 -6.08 -21.85 0.21
C GLY A 479 -5.76 -21.34 1.60
N VAL A 480 -4.52 -20.88 1.79
CA VAL A 480 -4.03 -20.43 3.09
C VAL A 480 -3.29 -19.10 2.97
N VAL A 481 -3.32 -18.35 4.06
CA VAL A 481 -2.42 -17.22 4.30
C VAL A 481 -1.38 -17.65 5.34
N ARG A 482 -0.11 -17.37 5.05
CA ARG A 482 1.04 -17.65 5.91
C ARG A 482 1.72 -16.35 6.28
N SER A 483 1.98 -16.15 7.57
CA SER A 483 2.70 -14.97 8.06
C SER A 483 4.02 -15.38 8.69
N TYR A 484 5.07 -14.66 8.31
CA TYR A 484 6.44 -14.91 8.73
C TYR A 484 6.95 -13.70 9.49
N ARG A 485 7.68 -13.94 10.58
CA ARG A 485 8.35 -12.90 11.35
C ARG A 485 9.86 -13.09 11.31
N HIS A 486 10.61 -12.00 11.32
CA HIS A 486 12.06 -12.01 11.39
C HIS A 486 12.55 -11.00 12.42
N ASP A 487 13.45 -11.44 13.31
CA ASP A 487 14.12 -10.58 14.30
C ASP A 487 15.36 -9.98 13.66
N THR A 488 15.33 -8.68 13.38
CA THR A 488 16.40 -7.99 12.64
C THR A 488 17.67 -7.79 13.46
N ARG A 489 17.62 -8.03 14.77
CA ARG A 489 18.81 -8.09 15.63
C ARG A 489 19.63 -9.37 15.39
N GLN A 490 19.05 -10.35 14.68
CA GLN A 490 19.68 -11.60 14.27
C GLN A 490 19.61 -11.74 12.74
N PRO A 491 20.35 -10.92 11.98
CA PRO A 491 20.19 -10.80 10.52
C PRO A 491 20.41 -12.12 9.76
N ASP A 492 21.27 -13.00 10.29
CA ASP A 492 21.58 -14.30 9.70
C ASP A 492 20.52 -15.38 10.02
N SER A 493 19.54 -15.08 10.88
CA SER A 493 18.47 -16.01 11.22
C SER A 493 17.44 -16.14 10.07
N PRO A 494 16.87 -17.34 9.85
CA PRO A 494 15.78 -17.50 8.91
C PRO A 494 14.52 -16.80 9.42
N ALA A 495 13.60 -16.48 8.51
CA ALA A 495 12.26 -16.05 8.90
C ALA A 495 11.49 -17.21 9.56
N VAL A 496 10.72 -16.91 10.61
CA VAL A 496 9.91 -17.88 11.35
C VAL A 496 8.47 -17.79 10.87
N LEU A 497 7.96 -18.87 10.27
CA LEU A 497 6.52 -19.03 10.04
C LEU A 497 5.83 -19.09 11.41
N PHE A 498 5.04 -18.06 11.74
CA PHE A 498 4.43 -17.95 13.07
C PHE A 498 2.92 -18.07 13.07
N ASP A 499 2.27 -17.85 11.92
CA ASP A 499 0.84 -18.06 11.74
C ASP A 499 0.53 -18.67 10.37
N GLU A 500 -0.48 -19.52 10.35
CA GLU A 500 -1.11 -20.03 9.13
C GLU A 500 -2.62 -20.19 9.39
N PHE A 501 -3.44 -19.71 8.46
CA PHE A 501 -4.88 -19.92 8.49
C PHE A 501 -5.45 -20.22 7.11
N SER A 502 -6.50 -21.04 7.07
CA SER A 502 -7.22 -21.35 5.83
C SER A 502 -8.25 -20.26 5.53
N LEU A 503 -8.40 -19.94 4.24
CA LEU A 503 -9.45 -19.07 3.72
C LEU A 503 -10.80 -19.79 3.54
N ARG A 504 -10.94 -21.04 4.00
CA ARG A 504 -12.15 -21.87 3.84
C ARG A 504 -13.00 -21.96 5.12
#